data_AF-A0A6V8KQJ1-F1
#
_entry.id   AF-A0A6V8KQJ1-F1
#
_cell.length_a   1.000
_cell.length_b   1.000
_cell.length_c   1.000
_cell.angle_alpha   90.00
_cell.angle_beta   90.00
_cell.angle_gamma   90.00
#
_symmetry.space_group_name_H-M   'P 1'
#
loop_
_entity.id
_entity.type
_entity.pdbx_description
1 polymer ?
#
loop_
_entity_poly.entity_id
_entity_poly.type
_entity_poly.pdbx_seq_one_letter_code
_entity_poly.pdbx_strand_id
1 'polypeptide(L)' 'MDRRGCPGIPPGMTRTGPWRTAMTNPTPATRQIEISDEAYDVLARTAASRDTDINGALHYLLEVPAVSAAHEDRDEDDD' A
#
# COMPACT_ATOMS: atom_id res chain seq x y z
N MET A 1 13.30 68.45 -15.31
CA MET A 1 12.06 67.76 -14.91
C MET A 1 12.30 66.27 -14.99
N ASP A 2 12.22 65.66 -13.82
CA ASP A 2 12.54 64.27 -13.52
C ASP A 2 11.25 63.45 -13.56
N ARG A 3 11.20 62.39 -14.38
CA ARG A 3 10.34 61.20 -14.17
C ARG A 3 11.05 59.96 -14.71
N ARG A 4 12.10 59.60 -13.96
CA ARG A 4 12.57 58.24 -13.69
C ARG A 4 11.74 57.13 -14.34
N GLY A 5 12.29 56.53 -15.39
CA GLY A 5 12.01 55.13 -15.69
C GLY A 5 12.36 54.31 -14.46
N CYS A 6 11.37 53.59 -13.93
CA CYS A 6 11.57 52.70 -12.79
C CYS A 6 12.65 51.66 -13.14
N PRO A 7 13.70 51.48 -12.31
CA PRO A 7 14.60 50.35 -12.44
C PRO A 7 13.80 49.06 -12.21
N GLY A 8 14.04 48.06 -13.07
CA GLY A 8 13.26 46.83 -13.14
C GLY A 8 13.10 46.13 -11.79
N ILE A 9 11.84 45.98 -11.38
CA ILE A 9 11.46 44.87 -10.51
C ILE A 9 11.31 43.66 -11.45
N PRO A 10 12.06 42.58 -11.27
CA PRO A 10 11.86 41.37 -12.06
C PRO A 10 10.48 40.78 -11.74
N PRO A 11 9.69 40.36 -12.74
CA PRO A 11 8.43 39.69 -12.48
C PRO A 11 8.71 38.31 -11.87
N GLY A 12 8.37 38.16 -10.59
CA GLY A 12 8.16 36.85 -9.96
C GLY A 12 9.39 36.19 -9.35
N MET A 13 10.08 36.87 -8.43
CA MET A 13 10.71 36.16 -7.30
C MET A 13 9.61 35.41 -6.54
N THR A 14 9.38 34.15 -6.90
CA THR A 14 8.64 33.21 -6.06
C THR A 14 9.36 33.17 -4.72
N ARG A 15 8.67 33.65 -3.69
CA ARG A 15 9.01 33.55 -2.28
C ARG A 15 9.43 32.11 -1.93
N THR A 16 10.72 31.81 -2.01
CA THR A 16 11.34 30.58 -1.56
C THR A 16 11.46 30.62 -0.04
N GLY A 17 10.34 30.37 0.63
CA GLY A 17 10.34 29.94 2.03
C GLY A 17 10.58 28.42 2.11
N PRO A 18 11.35 27.90 3.08
CA PRO A 18 11.82 26.51 3.11
C PRO A 18 10.78 25.51 3.63
N TRP A 19 9.51 25.67 3.22
CA TRP A 19 8.40 24.87 3.77
C TRP A 19 7.31 24.60 2.74
N ARG A 20 7.67 24.46 1.46
CA ARG A 20 6.91 23.52 0.63
C ARG A 20 7.48 22.15 0.95
N THR A 21 7.10 21.63 2.12
CA THR A 21 6.93 20.20 2.31
C THR A 21 6.22 19.74 1.05
N ALA A 22 6.98 19.14 0.13
CA ALA A 22 6.38 18.35 -0.90
C ALA A 22 5.46 17.42 -0.12
N MET A 23 4.14 17.64 -0.24
CA MET A 23 3.17 16.65 0.14
C MET A 23 3.41 15.55 -0.89
N THR A 24 4.46 14.77 -0.66
CA THR A 24 4.69 13.48 -1.28
C THR A 24 3.54 12.66 -0.78
N ASN A 25 2.40 12.78 -1.47
CA ASN A 25 1.32 11.84 -1.32
C ASN A 25 2.00 10.51 -1.68
N PRO A 26 2.23 9.59 -0.72
CA PRO A 26 2.93 8.38 -1.02
C PRO A 26 2.05 7.66 -2.03
N THR A 27 2.47 7.64 -3.30
CA THR A 27 1.78 6.85 -4.31
C THR A 27 1.76 5.43 -3.75
N PRO A 28 0.59 4.79 -3.61
CA PRO A 28 0.53 3.45 -3.04
C PRO A 28 1.46 2.56 -3.85
N ALA A 29 2.54 2.12 -3.22
CA ALA A 29 3.55 1.32 -3.88
C ALA A 29 2.94 -0.08 -4.10
N THR A 30 2.60 -0.39 -5.34
CA THR A 30 2.22 -1.75 -5.72
C THR A 30 3.45 -2.64 -5.61
N ARG A 31 3.39 -3.65 -4.75
CA ARG A 31 4.45 -4.66 -4.60
C ARG A 31 3.96 -5.96 -5.23
N GLN A 32 4.81 -6.57 -6.03
CA GLN A 32 4.59 -7.93 -6.51
C GLN A 32 5.21 -8.88 -5.51
N ILE A 33 4.46 -9.92 -5.15
CA ILE A 33 4.92 -11.01 -4.29
C ILE A 33 4.64 -12.32 -5.01
N GLU A 34 5.59 -13.25 -4.91
CA GLU A 34 5.41 -14.62 -5.37
C GLU A 34 4.90 -15.45 -4.19
N ILE A 35 3.88 -16.26 -4.44
CA ILE A 35 3.30 -17.17 -3.46
C ILE A 35 3.12 -18.55 -4.10
N SER A 36 3.03 -19.59 -3.28
CA SER A 36 2.73 -20.93 -3.78
C SER A 36 1.30 -21.02 -4.33
N ASP A 37 1.06 -21.96 -5.24
CA ASP A 37 -0.26 -22.22 -5.80
C ASP A 37 -1.28 -22.56 -4.71
N GLU A 38 -0.87 -23.35 -3.70
CA GLU A 38 -1.72 -23.70 -2.55
C GLU A 38 -2.16 -22.48 -1.75
N ALA A 39 -1.26 -21.52 -1.52
CA ALA A 39 -1.59 -20.27 -0.82
C ALA A 39 -2.51 -19.39 -1.67
N TYR A 40 -2.29 -19.37 -2.99
CA TYR A 40 -3.16 -18.67 -3.92
C TYR A 40 -4.59 -19.26 -3.91
N ASP A 41 -4.74 -20.58 -3.88
CA ASP A 41 -6.04 -21.25 -3.84
C ASP A 41 -6.84 -20.86 -2.59
N VAL A 42 -6.19 -20.80 -1.43
CA VAL A 42 -6.83 -20.35 -0.18
C VAL A 42 -7.29 -18.89 -0.29
N LEU A 43 -6.46 -18.02 -0.85
CA LEU A 43 -6.80 -16.61 -1.07
C LEU A 43 -7.95 -16.46 -2.08
N ALA A 44 -7.91 -17.18 -3.19
CA ALA A 44 -8.94 -17.16 -4.24
C ALA A 44 -10.29 -17.66 -3.71
N ARG A 45 -10.30 -18.75 -2.94
CA ARG A 45 -11.50 -19.27 -2.29
C ARG A 45 -12.07 -18.27 -1.30
N THR A 46 -11.22 -17.61 -0.53
CA THR A 46 -11.63 -16.58 0.45
C THR A 46 -12.21 -15.36 -0.26
N ALA A 47 -11.56 -14.90 -1.33
CA ALA A 47 -12.01 -13.81 -2.20
C ALA A 47 -13.41 -14.08 -2.77
N ALA A 48 -13.62 -15.28 -3.34
CA ALA A 48 -14.92 -15.70 -3.87
C ALA A 48 -16.00 -15.78 -2.77
N SER A 49 -15.67 -16.32 -1.59
CA SER A 49 -16.60 -16.43 -0.47
C SER A 49 -17.00 -15.07 0.13
N ARG A 50 -16.15 -14.06 0.00
CA ARG A 50 -16.32 -12.73 0.60
C ARG A 50 -16.70 -11.66 -0.42
N ASP A 51 -16.85 -12.04 -1.69
CA ASP A 51 -17.09 -11.15 -2.82
C ASP A 51 -16.11 -9.96 -2.83
N THR A 52 -14.81 -10.29 -2.70
CA THR A 52 -13.72 -9.30 -2.63
C THR A 52 -12.55 -9.71 -3.51
N ASP A 53 -11.59 -8.82 -3.74
CA ASP A 53 -10.37 -9.15 -4.48
C ASP A 53 -9.31 -9.85 -3.59
N ILE A 54 -8.23 -10.32 -4.20
CA ILE A 54 -7.15 -11.03 -3.50
C ILE A 54 -6.53 -10.19 -2.36
N ASN A 55 -6.40 -8.87 -2.53
CA ASN A 55 -5.88 -8.01 -1.46
C ASN A 55 -6.90 -7.87 -0.33
N GLY A 56 -8.19 -7.77 -0.66
CA GLY A 56 -9.27 -7.78 0.33
C GLY A 56 -9.33 -9.10 1.12
N ALA A 57 -9.15 -10.24 0.44
CA ALA A 57 -9.05 -11.55 1.08
C ALA A 57 -7.83 -11.66 1.99
N LEU A 58 -6.67 -11.16 1.56
CA LEU A 58 -5.46 -11.10 2.37
C LEU A 58 -5.67 -10.24 3.62
N HIS A 59 -6.24 -9.04 3.46
CA HIS A 59 -6.53 -8.14 4.57
C HIS A 59 -7.48 -8.80 5.58
N TYR A 60 -8.53 -9.46 5.08
CA TYR A 60 -9.47 -10.21 5.90
C TYR A 60 -8.77 -11.30 6.72
N LEU A 61 -7.90 -12.10 6.10
CA LEU A 61 -7.16 -13.15 6.81
C LEU A 61 -6.16 -12.60 7.84
N LEU A 62 -5.63 -11.39 7.63
CA LEU A 62 -4.74 -10.72 8.58
C LEU A 62 -5.50 -10.08 9.76
N GLU A 63 -6.73 -9.62 9.55
CA GLU A 63 -7.56 -8.98 10.57
C GLU A 63 -8.31 -9.98 11.46
N VAL A 64 -8.66 -11.15 10.92
CA VAL A 64 -9.29 -12.21 11.72
C VAL A 64 -8.23 -12.77 12.68
N PRO A 65 -8.50 -12.85 13.99
CA PRO A 65 -7.61 -13.55 14.91
C PRO A 65 -7.40 -14.95 14.38
N ALA A 66 -6.14 -15.30 14.04
CA ALA A 66 -5.79 -16.60 13.52
C ALA A 66 -6.27 -17.66 14.53
N VAL A 67 -7.41 -18.28 14.26
CA VAL A 67 -7.79 -19.52 14.91
C VAL A 67 -6.72 -20.49 14.42
N SER A 68 -5.78 -20.83 15.29
CA SER A 68 -4.69 -21.75 15.00
C SER A 68 -5.27 -22.91 14.20
N ALA A 69 -4.85 -23.01 12.94
CA ALA A 69 -4.98 -24.25 12.21
C ALA A 69 -4.12 -25.23 13.01
N ALA A 70 -4.75 -25.97 13.93
CA ALA A 70 -4.13 -27.08 14.59
C ALA A 70 -3.62 -27.96 13.46
N HIS A 71 -2.30 -28.09 13.41
CA HIS A 71 -1.65 -29.09 12.59
C HIS A 71 -2.35 -30.40 12.94
N GLU A 72 -3.02 -31.04 11.98
CA GLU A 72 -3.36 -32.44 12.14
C GLU A 72 -2.01 -33.16 12.08
N ASP A 73 -1.31 -33.19 13.21
CA ASP A 73 -0.28 -34.18 13.49
C ASP A 73 -0.98 -35.52 13.35
N ARG A 74 -0.93 -36.07 12.12
CA ARG A 74 -1.19 -37.48 11.91
C ARG A 74 -0.09 -38.22 12.65
N ASP A 75 -0.38 -38.60 13.87
CA ASP A 75 0.28 -39.71 14.53
C ASP A 75 -0.02 -40.96 13.68
N GLU A 76 0.83 -41.23 12.68
CA GLU A 76 0.96 -42.54 12.07
C GLU A 76 1.69 -43.45 13.07
N ASP A 77 0.94 -44.00 14.02
CA ASP A 77 1.31 -45.22 14.73
C ASP A 77 1.25 -46.39 13.72
N ASP A 78 2.40 -46.75 13.15
CA ASP A 78 2.58 -47.98 12.36
C ASP A 78 3.05 -49.10 13.31
N ASP A 79 2.27 -50.18 13.40
CA ASP A 79 2.47 -51.39 14.22
C ASP A 79 3.42 -52.41 13.56
#